data_AF-A0A5B7KFX8-F1
#
_entry.id   AF-A0A5B7KFX8-F1
#
_cell.length_a   1.000
_cell.length_b   1.000
_cell.length_c   1.000
_cell.angle_alpha   90.00
_cell.angle_beta   90.00
_cell.angle_gamma   90.00
#
_symmetry.space_group_name_H-M   'P 1'
#
loop_
_entity.id
_entity.type
_entity.pdbx_description
1 polymer ?
#
loop_
_entity_poly.entity_id
_entity_poly.type
_entity_poly.pdbx_seq_one_letter_code
_entity_poly.pdbx_strand_id
1 'polypeptide(L)'
;MEVEAEEKEEEWSNDQNNHNNNDGAMLMIKAAILMIITMMRGDKREVGAGQVNVGEEYWYFLDELRRGQVGHIPCKTIKSQRNDPKWMTDRLKSYIGQKKNIYKGRKAGDETLWPLYSELVRTVKRLTRKAKSNYEFRVTSQAKTDPKGFFHLYKTKAEKK
;
A
#
# COMPACT_ATOMS: atom_id res chain seq x y z
N MET A 1 -27.17 -7.73 43.19
CA MET A 1 -25.76 -8.05 42.84
C MET A 1 -25.73 -9.07 41.68
N GLU A 2 -26.69 -8.99 40.75
CA GLU A 2 -26.82 -9.89 39.59
C GLU A 2 -26.98 -9.13 38.26
N VAL A 3 -27.08 -7.78 38.30
CA VAL A 3 -27.34 -6.96 37.10
C VAL A 3 -26.05 -6.54 36.37
N GLU A 4 -24.89 -6.61 37.03
CA GLU A 4 -23.60 -6.23 36.42
C GLU A 4 -22.93 -7.35 35.60
N ALA A 5 -23.51 -8.55 35.58
CA ALA A 5 -22.98 -9.70 34.84
C ALA A 5 -23.53 -9.78 33.41
N GLU A 6 -24.78 -9.37 33.17
CA GLU A 6 -25.40 -9.47 31.83
C GLU A 6 -24.96 -8.34 30.87
N GLU A 7 -24.68 -7.13 31.35
CA GLU A 7 -24.23 -6.03 30.47
C GLU A 7 -22.82 -6.26 29.89
N LYS A 8 -21.98 -7.09 30.52
CA LYS A 8 -20.65 -7.41 30.00
C LYS A 8 -20.64 -8.49 28.92
N GLU A 9 -21.70 -9.29 28.78
CA GLU A 9 -21.80 -10.27 27.70
C GLU A 9 -22.29 -9.63 26.38
N GLU A 10 -23.12 -8.58 26.44
CA GLU A 10 -23.55 -7.87 25.22
C GLU A 10 -22.45 -7.01 24.58
N GLU A 11 -21.52 -6.47 25.36
CA GLU A 11 -20.45 -5.61 24.84
C GLU A 11 -19.33 -6.39 24.11
N TRP A 12 -19.19 -7.69 24.39
CA TRP A 12 -18.22 -8.56 23.68
C TRP A 12 -18.71 -9.10 22.35
N SER A 13 -20.04 -9.05 22.09
CA SER A 13 -20.61 -9.59 20.85
C SER A 13 -20.65 -8.57 19.70
N ASN A 14 -20.41 -7.28 19.96
CA ASN A 14 -20.64 -6.23 18.96
C ASN A 14 -19.38 -5.75 18.20
N ASP A 15 -18.19 -6.22 18.57
CA ASP A 15 -16.93 -5.76 17.97
C ASP A 15 -16.40 -6.67 16.83
N GLN A 16 -17.16 -7.68 16.42
CA GLN A 16 -16.78 -8.63 15.35
C GLN A 16 -17.35 -8.27 13.95
N ASN A 17 -18.20 -7.26 13.81
CA ASN A 17 -18.95 -7.01 12.57
C ASN A 17 -18.38 -5.93 11.65
N ASN A 18 -17.06 -5.71 11.65
CA ASN A 18 -16.42 -4.87 10.64
C ASN A 18 -14.98 -5.29 10.33
N HIS A 19 -14.76 -6.58 10.05
CA HIS A 19 -13.55 -7.05 9.38
C HIS A 19 -13.92 -7.75 8.09
N ASN A 20 -13.53 -7.10 6.99
CA ASN A 20 -13.54 -7.55 5.60
C ASN A 20 -13.67 -9.07 5.41
N ASN A 21 -14.69 -9.48 4.65
CA ASN A 21 -14.95 -10.84 4.17
C ASN A 21 -13.77 -11.53 3.43
N ASN A 22 -12.65 -10.83 3.22
CA ASN A 22 -11.43 -11.38 2.61
C ASN A 22 -10.42 -11.92 3.65
N ASP A 23 -10.52 -11.51 4.92
CA ASP A 23 -9.52 -11.89 5.93
C ASP A 23 -9.81 -13.27 6.52
N GLY A 24 -11.08 -13.66 6.67
CA GLY A 24 -11.48 -15.01 7.11
C GLY A 24 -11.08 -16.09 6.11
N ALA A 25 -11.29 -15.86 4.82
CA ALA A 25 -10.84 -16.77 3.76
C ALA A 25 -9.31 -16.89 3.74
N MET A 26 -8.59 -15.78 3.93
CA MET A 26 -7.12 -15.79 3.96
C MET A 26 -6.56 -16.45 5.23
N LEU A 27 -7.23 -16.36 6.37
CA LEU A 27 -6.88 -17.10 7.59
C LEU A 27 -7.06 -18.61 7.39
N MET A 28 -8.17 -19.03 6.78
CA MET A 28 -8.46 -20.43 6.49
C MET A 28 -7.46 -21.01 5.49
N ILE A 29 -7.10 -20.26 4.45
CA ILE A 29 -6.06 -20.66 3.49
C ILE A 29 -4.69 -20.78 4.19
N LYS A 30 -4.32 -19.82 5.04
CA LYS A 30 -3.07 -19.89 5.82
C LYS A 30 -3.06 -21.08 6.78
N ALA A 31 -4.16 -21.36 7.47
CA ALA A 31 -4.29 -22.50 8.37
C ALA A 31 -4.21 -23.84 7.62
N ALA A 32 -4.87 -23.95 6.46
CA ALA A 32 -4.80 -25.13 5.60
C ALA A 32 -3.39 -25.37 5.04
N ILE A 33 -2.71 -24.31 4.59
CA ILE A 33 -1.31 -24.40 4.13
C ILE A 33 -0.40 -24.81 5.30
N LEU A 34 -0.61 -24.26 6.50
CA LEU A 34 0.19 -24.61 7.67
C LEU A 34 -0.04 -26.07 8.09
N MET A 35 -1.29 -26.57 8.04
CA MET A 35 -1.61 -27.99 8.27
C MET A 35 -0.96 -28.90 7.24
N ILE A 36 -0.99 -28.55 5.96
CA ILE A 36 -0.34 -29.33 4.90
C ILE A 36 1.18 -29.36 5.12
N ILE A 37 1.79 -28.22 5.49
CA ILE A 37 3.23 -28.13 5.78
C ILE A 37 3.61 -28.95 7.04
N THR A 38 2.78 -28.96 8.09
CA THR A 38 3.04 -29.79 9.27
C THR A 38 2.80 -31.27 9.00
N MET A 39 1.80 -31.63 8.19
CA MET A 39 1.56 -33.01 7.74
C MET A 39 2.70 -33.53 6.85
N MET A 40 3.25 -32.71 5.95
CA MET A 40 4.40 -33.09 5.12
C MET A 40 5.75 -33.07 5.84
N ARG A 41 5.84 -32.47 7.05
CA ARG A 41 7.06 -32.48 7.88
C ARG A 41 7.28 -33.79 8.66
N GLY A 42 6.31 -34.70 8.68
CA GLY A 42 6.37 -35.96 9.45
C GLY A 42 6.38 -37.26 8.63
N ASP A 43 6.09 -37.21 7.34
CA ASP A 43 5.93 -38.42 6.52
C ASP A 43 7.28 -38.96 6.00
N LYS A 44 7.91 -39.83 6.78
CA LYS A 44 8.95 -40.74 6.28
C LYS A 44 8.27 -41.97 5.70
N ARG A 45 8.12 -42.03 4.36
CA ARG A 45 7.65 -43.26 3.71
C ARG A 45 8.85 -44.10 3.32
N GLU A 46 8.96 -45.28 3.92
CA GLU A 46 9.94 -46.27 3.49
C GLU A 46 9.47 -46.89 2.17
N VAL A 47 10.15 -46.52 1.09
CA VAL A 47 10.13 -47.25 -0.17
C VAL A 47 11.55 -47.79 -0.34
N GLY A 48 11.67 -49.10 -0.61
CA GLY A 48 12.90 -49.89 -0.62
C GLY A 48 14.25 -49.16 -0.79
N ALA A 49 15.22 -49.55 0.06
CA ALA A 49 16.66 -49.27 0.01
C ALA A 49 17.12 -47.79 -0.08
N GLY A 50 16.24 -46.81 0.06
CA GLY A 50 16.64 -45.40 0.16
C GLY A 50 15.62 -44.56 0.92
N GLN A 51 16.04 -43.94 2.02
CA GLN A 51 15.23 -42.94 2.71
C GLN A 51 15.17 -41.67 1.85
N VAL A 52 14.08 -41.45 1.12
CA VAL A 52 13.83 -40.19 0.43
C VAL A 52 13.08 -39.26 1.38
N ASN A 53 13.76 -38.21 1.84
CA ASN A 53 13.20 -37.21 2.72
C ASN A 53 12.30 -36.27 1.88
N VAL A 54 11.05 -36.67 1.63
CA VAL A 54 10.09 -35.99 0.73
C VAL A 54 9.99 -34.48 1.00
N GLY A 55 10.18 -34.07 2.25
CA GLY A 55 10.22 -32.66 2.62
C GLY A 55 11.36 -31.88 1.97
N GLU A 56 12.57 -32.45 1.89
CA GLU A 56 13.76 -31.75 1.37
C GLU A 56 13.69 -31.56 -0.15
N GLU A 57 13.23 -32.56 -0.88
CA GLU A 57 13.06 -32.48 -2.34
C GLU A 57 11.99 -31.46 -2.74
N TYR A 58 10.89 -31.40 -1.98
CA TYR A 58 9.83 -30.43 -2.20
C TYR A 58 10.31 -28.99 -1.96
N TRP A 59 11.11 -28.75 -0.91
CA TRP A 59 11.69 -27.43 -0.65
C TRP A 59 12.71 -27.03 -1.71
N TYR A 60 13.54 -27.96 -2.19
CA TYR A 60 14.48 -27.74 -3.28
C TYR A 60 13.74 -27.33 -4.57
N PHE A 61 12.67 -28.04 -4.93
CA PHE A 61 11.83 -27.69 -6.08
C PHE A 61 11.22 -26.28 -5.94
N LEU A 62 10.70 -25.93 -4.77
CA LEU A 62 10.13 -24.60 -4.53
C LEU A 62 11.19 -23.49 -4.59
N ASP A 63 12.41 -23.73 -4.10
CA ASP A 63 13.50 -22.75 -4.17
C ASP A 63 13.95 -22.54 -5.62
N GLU A 64 14.11 -23.62 -6.38
CA GLU A 64 14.50 -23.55 -7.79
C GLU A 64 13.42 -22.89 -8.64
N LEU A 65 12.14 -23.20 -8.37
CA LEU A 65 11.00 -22.53 -8.98
C LEU A 65 11.01 -21.03 -8.66
N ARG A 66 11.29 -20.65 -7.41
CA ARG A 66 11.37 -19.25 -6.99
C ARG A 66 12.55 -18.52 -7.65
N ARG A 67 13.70 -19.16 -7.77
CA ARG A 67 14.88 -18.63 -8.49
C ARG A 67 14.55 -18.39 -9.96
N GLY A 68 13.93 -19.37 -10.62
CA GLY A 68 13.45 -19.23 -12.00
C GLY A 68 12.43 -18.10 -12.15
N GLN A 69 11.49 -17.97 -11.22
CA GLN A 69 10.52 -16.87 -11.21
C GLN A 69 11.20 -15.50 -11.05
N VAL A 70 12.12 -15.33 -10.11
CA VAL A 70 12.83 -14.05 -9.90
C VAL A 70 13.73 -13.69 -11.10
N GLY A 71 14.37 -14.69 -11.72
CA GLY A 71 15.26 -14.48 -12.85
C GLY A 71 14.54 -14.21 -14.18
N HIS A 72 13.36 -14.81 -14.39
CA HIS A 72 12.70 -14.81 -15.70
C HIS A 72 11.33 -14.13 -15.73
N ILE A 73 10.66 -13.98 -14.59
CA ILE A 73 9.35 -13.31 -14.50
C ILE A 73 9.54 -11.99 -13.77
N PRO A 74 9.34 -10.83 -14.44
CA PRO A 74 9.36 -9.55 -13.76
C PRO A 74 8.28 -9.50 -12.67
N CYS A 75 8.70 -9.68 -11.42
CA CYS A 75 7.84 -9.47 -10.25
C CYS A 75 7.49 -7.98 -10.21
N LYS A 76 6.31 -7.62 -10.72
CA LYS A 76 5.81 -6.24 -10.63
C LYS A 76 5.57 -5.94 -9.15
N THR A 77 6.38 -5.07 -8.56
CA THR A 77 6.06 -4.49 -7.26
C THR A 77 4.72 -3.76 -7.39
N ILE A 78 3.67 -4.31 -6.80
CA ILE A 78 2.38 -3.63 -6.72
C ILE A 78 2.62 -2.35 -5.93
N LYS A 79 2.59 -1.22 -6.63
CA LYS A 79 2.67 0.10 -6.03
C LYS A 79 1.44 0.26 -5.14
N SER A 80 1.63 0.68 -3.88
CA SER A 80 0.51 1.01 -3.00
C SER A 80 -0.42 2.00 -3.69
N GLN A 81 -1.73 1.78 -3.55
CA GLN A 81 -2.79 2.54 -4.26
C GLN A 81 -2.69 4.06 -4.03
N ARG A 82 -2.05 4.51 -2.94
CA ARG A 82 -1.93 5.93 -2.58
C ARG A 82 -0.48 6.40 -2.48
N ASN A 83 0.20 6.45 -3.63
CA ASN A 83 1.56 6.98 -3.75
C ASN A 83 1.64 8.50 -3.94
N ASP A 84 0.51 9.20 -3.87
CA ASP A 84 0.51 10.65 -3.95
C ASP A 84 1.12 11.28 -2.69
N PRO A 85 1.87 12.38 -2.81
CA PRO A 85 2.35 13.11 -1.64
C PRO A 85 1.18 13.51 -0.73
N LYS A 86 1.38 13.49 0.59
CA LYS A 86 0.34 13.82 1.59
C LYS A 86 -0.27 15.23 1.44
N TRP A 87 0.42 16.15 0.76
CA TRP A 87 -0.05 17.49 0.47
C TRP A 87 -0.83 17.59 -0.87
N MET A 88 -0.82 16.56 -1.71
CA MET A 88 -1.41 16.60 -3.04
C MET A 88 -2.94 16.43 -2.96
N THR A 89 -3.66 17.26 -3.71
CA THR A 89 -5.12 17.27 -3.78
C THR A 89 -5.61 16.81 -5.15
N ASP A 90 -6.81 16.22 -5.21
CA ASP A 90 -7.40 15.75 -6.47
C ASP A 90 -7.62 16.89 -7.47
N ARG A 91 -8.00 18.07 -6.97
CA ARG A 91 -8.09 19.28 -7.79
C ARG A 91 -6.75 19.61 -8.45
N LEU A 92 -5.65 19.61 -7.68
CA LEU A 92 -4.32 19.86 -8.25
C LEU A 92 -3.93 18.79 -9.27
N LYS A 93 -4.26 17.52 -9.00
CA LYS A 93 -4.03 16.40 -9.92
C LYS A 93 -4.74 16.59 -11.25
N SER A 94 -6.01 17.02 -11.21
CA SER A 94 -6.79 17.35 -12.41
C SER A 94 -6.12 18.45 -13.25
N TYR A 95 -5.73 19.58 -12.64
CA TYR A 95 -5.05 20.66 -13.37
C TYR A 95 -3.68 20.25 -13.93
N ILE A 96 -2.93 19.40 -13.22
CA ILE A 96 -1.68 18.83 -13.76
C ILE A 96 -1.96 17.98 -15.00
N GLY A 97 -3.03 17.16 -14.97
CA GLY A 97 -3.50 16.40 -16.12
C GLY A 97 -3.87 17.28 -17.31
N GLN A 98 -4.68 18.31 -17.09
CA GLN A 98 -5.04 19.29 -18.12
C GLN A 98 -3.80 19.96 -18.72
N LYS A 99 -2.90 20.47 -17.87
CA LYS A 99 -1.63 21.08 -18.32
C LYS A 99 -0.82 20.13 -19.20
N LYS A 100 -0.77 18.84 -18.86
CA LYS A 100 -0.06 17.81 -19.64
C LYS A 100 -0.72 17.58 -21.01
N ASN A 101 -2.04 17.54 -21.06
CA ASN A 101 -2.79 17.34 -22.31
C ASN A 101 -2.64 18.53 -23.26
N ILE A 102 -2.79 19.76 -22.74
CA ILE A 102 -2.58 20.99 -23.53
C ILE A 102 -1.14 21.07 -24.05
N TYR A 103 -0.14 20.69 -23.23
CA TYR A 103 1.25 20.63 -23.70
C TYR A 103 1.45 19.62 -24.84
N LYS A 104 0.79 18.46 -24.79
CA LYS A 104 0.83 17.48 -25.88
C LYS A 104 0.19 18.04 -27.16
N GLY A 105 -0.97 18.68 -27.06
CA GLY A 105 -1.65 19.32 -28.20
C GLY A 105 -0.77 20.39 -28.85
N ARG A 106 -0.16 21.26 -28.03
CA ARG A 106 0.81 22.24 -28.53
C ARG A 106 2.00 21.58 -29.22
N LYS A 107 2.56 20.51 -28.64
CA LYS A 107 3.70 19.80 -29.23
C LYS A 107 3.34 19.16 -30.59
N ALA A 108 2.07 18.89 -30.84
CA ALA A 108 1.55 18.39 -32.11
C ALA A 108 1.31 19.51 -33.16
N GLY A 109 1.55 20.79 -32.83
CA GLY A 109 1.47 21.91 -33.78
C GLY A 109 0.33 22.90 -33.54
N ASP A 110 -0.48 22.73 -32.49
CA ASP A 110 -1.56 23.67 -32.18
C ASP A 110 -1.04 24.87 -31.35
N GLU A 111 -0.74 25.96 -32.05
CA GLU A 111 -0.20 27.20 -31.45
C GLU A 111 -1.25 27.97 -30.63
N THR A 112 -2.54 27.78 -30.88
CA THR A 112 -3.63 28.49 -30.19
C THR A 112 -3.70 28.14 -28.70
N LEU A 113 -3.10 27.01 -28.31
CA LEU A 113 -3.09 26.49 -26.95
C LEU A 113 -2.06 27.15 -26.02
N TRP A 114 -1.17 28.00 -26.54
CA TRP A 114 -0.10 28.61 -25.73
C TRP A 114 -0.57 29.51 -24.58
N PRO A 115 -1.58 30.40 -24.78
CA PRO A 115 -2.12 31.22 -23.69
C PRO A 115 -2.74 30.35 -22.58
N LEU A 116 -3.54 29.34 -22.98
CA LEU A 116 -4.18 28.41 -22.06
C LEU A 116 -3.16 27.59 -21.26
N TYR A 117 -2.11 27.10 -21.92
CA TYR A 117 -1.01 26.41 -21.24
C TYR A 117 -0.34 27.30 -20.19
N SER A 118 -0.06 28.55 -20.54
CA SER A 118 0.59 29.53 -19.65
C SER A 118 -0.26 29.84 -18.42
N GLU A 119 -1.58 29.97 -18.60
CA GLU A 119 -2.52 30.12 -17.49
C GLU A 119 -2.54 28.88 -16.58
N LEU A 120 -2.61 27.68 -17.18
CA LEU A 120 -2.58 26.41 -16.44
C LEU A 120 -1.28 26.26 -15.63
N VAL A 121 -0.13 26.65 -16.17
CA VAL A 121 1.15 26.65 -15.44
C VAL A 121 1.06 27.54 -14.20
N ARG A 122 0.54 28.76 -14.33
CA ARG A 122 0.39 29.70 -13.19
C ARG A 122 -0.59 29.15 -12.16
N THR A 123 -1.71 28.60 -12.60
CA THR A 123 -2.74 28.01 -11.73
C THR A 123 -2.21 26.79 -10.98
N VAL A 124 -1.54 25.86 -11.66
CA VAL A 124 -0.89 24.69 -11.02
C VAL A 124 0.14 25.14 -9.99
N LYS A 125 0.98 26.14 -10.31
CA LYS A 125 1.98 26.68 -9.38
C LYS A 125 1.32 27.27 -8.12
N ARG A 126 0.26 28.06 -8.28
CA ARG A 126 -0.52 28.64 -7.17
C ARG A 126 -1.17 27.55 -6.31
N LEU A 127 -1.84 26.59 -6.93
CA LEU A 127 -2.49 25.48 -6.23
C LEU A 127 -1.48 24.60 -5.50
N THR A 128 -0.31 24.36 -6.09
CA THR A 128 0.77 23.59 -5.44
C THR A 128 1.25 24.30 -4.17
N ARG A 129 1.50 25.61 -4.23
CA ARG A 129 1.89 26.41 -3.07
C ARG A 129 0.82 26.37 -1.98
N LYS A 130 -0.44 26.57 -2.35
CA LYS A 130 -1.58 26.51 -1.42
C LYS A 130 -1.71 25.13 -0.77
N ALA A 131 -1.61 24.06 -1.55
CA ALA A 131 -1.76 22.70 -1.05
C ALA A 131 -0.64 22.31 -0.07
N LYS A 132 0.61 22.69 -0.38
CA LYS A 132 1.75 22.53 0.56
C LYS A 132 1.54 23.33 1.83
N SER A 133 1.18 24.61 1.72
CA SER A 133 0.92 25.48 2.88
C SER A 133 -0.19 24.92 3.78
N ASN A 134 -1.29 24.45 3.20
CA ASN A 134 -2.40 23.86 3.94
C ASN A 134 -1.99 22.57 4.66
N TYR A 135 -1.17 21.75 4.00
CA TYR A 135 -0.63 20.53 4.60
C TYR A 135 0.26 20.84 5.79
N GLU A 136 1.16 21.81 5.66
CA GLU A 136 2.04 22.24 6.74
C GLU A 136 1.22 22.80 7.91
N PHE A 137 0.24 23.66 7.64
CA PHE A 137 -0.67 24.19 8.66
C PHE A 137 -1.40 23.07 9.41
N ARG A 138 -1.94 22.07 8.69
CA ARG A 138 -2.62 20.92 9.29
C ARG A 138 -1.70 20.07 10.17
N VAL A 139 -0.48 19.82 9.71
CA VAL A 139 0.50 19.04 10.47
C VAL A 139 0.93 19.81 11.73
N THR A 140 1.12 21.13 11.63
CA THR A 140 1.48 21.97 12.78
C THR A 140 0.33 22.07 13.79
N SER A 141 -0.92 22.20 13.35
CA SER A 141 -2.06 22.24 14.26
C SER A 141 -2.26 20.92 15.01
N GLN A 142 -1.98 19.79 14.35
CA GLN A 142 -2.04 18.45 14.94
C GLN A 142 -0.81 18.08 15.76
N ALA A 143 0.26 18.88 15.75
CA ALA A 143 1.52 18.53 16.41
C ALA A 143 1.37 18.35 17.93
N LYS A 144 0.38 18.99 18.54
CA LYS A 144 0.08 18.83 19.98
C LYS A 144 -0.50 17.45 20.32
N THR A 145 -1.24 16.84 19.39
CA THR A 145 -1.90 15.54 19.60
C THR A 145 -1.11 14.38 18.97
N ASP A 146 -0.56 14.57 17.77
CA ASP A 146 0.34 13.64 17.09
C ASP A 146 1.63 14.36 16.64
N PRO A 147 2.70 14.33 17.46
CA PRO A 147 3.95 15.00 17.13
C PRO A 147 4.74 14.27 16.02
N LYS A 148 4.47 12.98 15.75
CA LYS A 148 5.27 12.17 14.83
C LYS A 148 5.22 12.73 13.41
N GLY A 149 4.03 13.14 12.96
CA GLY A 149 3.84 13.76 11.65
C GLY A 149 4.63 15.05 11.48
N PHE A 150 4.68 15.87 12.54
CA PHE A 150 5.39 17.15 12.57
C PHE A 150 6.91 16.96 12.47
N PHE A 151 7.50 16.11 13.33
CA PHE A 151 8.94 15.85 13.30
C PHE A 151 9.38 15.22 11.97
N HIS A 152 8.59 14.30 11.41
CA HIS A 152 8.87 13.72 10.10
C HIS A 152 8.93 14.78 8.99
N LEU A 153 7.96 15.70 8.97
CA LEU A 153 7.95 16.80 8.00
C LEU A 153 9.20 17.68 8.09
N TYR A 154 9.62 18.05 9.30
CA TYR A 154 10.80 18.90 9.49
C TYR A 154 12.12 18.20 9.15
N LYS A 155 12.25 16.91 9.49
CA LYS A 155 13.40 16.09 9.07
C LYS A 155 13.57 16.11 7.56
N THR A 156 12.50 15.83 6.81
CA THR A 156 12.54 15.81 5.34
C THR A 156 12.77 17.19 4.69
N LYS A 157 12.51 18.29 5.40
CA LYS A 157 12.81 19.65 4.93
C LYS A 157 14.27 20.02 5.18
N ALA A 158 14.85 19.61 6.31
CA ALA A 158 16.23 19.91 6.67
C ALA A 158 17.23 19.20 5.74
N GLU A 159 16.94 17.96 5.34
CA GLU A 159 17.79 17.15 4.44
C GLU A 159 17.87 17.68 3.00
N LYS A 160 17.07 18.68 2.62
CA LYS A 160 16.99 19.22 1.25
C LYS A 160 17.64 20.59 1.05
N LYS A 161 18.25 21.15 2.10
CA LYS A 161 19.07 22.36 2.03
C LYS A 161 20.52 21.99 1.74
#